data_AF-A0A428WM51-F1
#
_entry.id   AF-A0A428WM51-F1
#
_cell.length_a   1.000
_cell.length_b   1.000
_cell.length_c   1.000
_cell.angle_alpha   90.00
_cell.angle_beta   90.00
_cell.angle_gamma   90.00
#
_symmetry.space_group_name_H-M   'P 1'
#
loop_
_entity.id
_entity.type
_entity.pdbx_description
1 polymer ?
#
loop_
_entity_poly.entity_id
_entity_poly.type
_entity_poly.pdbx_seq_one_letter_code
_entity_poly.pdbx_strand_id
1 'polypeptide(L)'
;DVDLDTESVLLHGKGAKDRRVRFGPNTARALSRYLRLRGRREGAAEMPQLWVSVRGMSPLRPAGIKVRLKRLGQAAGVEHVYAHRWRHSFAHEWKLLGGNEGDLMLLMGWSSDEMPRRYGLSAAAERAQELQLRFGIGERF
;
A
#
# COMPACT_ATOMS: atom_id res chain seq x y z
N ASP A 1 -12.10 10.20 5.01
CA ASP A 1 -11.07 9.53 4.19
C ASP A 1 -11.38 8.07 3.87
N VAL A 2 -11.69 7.23 4.87
CA VAL A 2 -12.03 5.81 4.64
C VAL A 2 -13.52 5.66 4.36
N ASP A 3 -13.82 4.91 3.30
CA ASP A 3 -15.17 4.52 2.92
C ASP A 3 -15.23 2.98 2.84
N LEU A 4 -16.02 2.38 3.72
CA LEU A 4 -16.15 0.91 3.80
C LEU A 4 -17.17 0.36 2.79
N ASP A 5 -18.07 1.19 2.26
CA ASP A 5 -19.08 0.77 1.28
C ASP A 5 -18.45 0.64 -0.10
N THR A 6 -17.55 1.57 -0.45
CA THR A 6 -16.77 1.49 -1.71
C THR A 6 -15.44 0.75 -1.55
N GLU A 7 -15.12 0.30 -0.34
CA GLU A 7 -13.85 -0.31 0.06
C GLU A 7 -12.65 0.51 -0.42
N SER A 8 -12.67 1.81 -0.10
CA SER A 8 -11.69 2.75 -0.61
C SER A 8 -11.21 3.77 0.42
N VAL A 9 -10.04 4.34 0.15
CA VAL A 9 -9.48 5.44 0.93
C VAL A 9 -9.11 6.59 0.01
N LEU A 10 -9.53 7.79 0.38
CA LEU A 10 -9.04 9.04 -0.21
C LEU A 10 -7.70 9.40 0.45
N LEU A 11 -6.66 9.58 -0.36
CA LEU A 11 -5.32 9.92 0.08
C LEU A 11 -4.94 11.31 -0.44
N HIS A 12 -4.66 12.21 0.49
CA HIS A 12 -4.19 13.56 0.19
C HIS A 12 -2.67 13.57 -0.01
N GLY A 13 -2.23 13.89 -1.21
CA GLY A 13 -0.82 13.87 -1.63
C GLY A 13 -0.17 15.26 -1.69
N LYS A 14 1.15 15.26 -1.92
CA LYS A 14 1.91 16.50 -2.17
C LYS A 14 1.37 17.20 -3.43
N GLY A 15 1.25 18.52 -3.36
CA GLY A 15 0.78 19.34 -4.48
C GLY A 15 -0.73 19.26 -4.72
N ALA A 16 -1.51 19.05 -3.65
CA ALA A 16 -2.97 18.93 -3.70
C ALA A 16 -3.49 17.81 -4.65
N LYS A 17 -2.66 16.77 -4.85
CA LYS A 17 -3.04 15.60 -5.65
C LYS A 17 -3.73 14.58 -4.77
N ASP A 18 -5.05 14.59 -4.84
CA ASP A 18 -5.88 13.57 -4.21
C ASP A 18 -5.95 12.33 -5.09
N ARG A 19 -5.96 11.16 -4.45
CA ARG A 19 -6.20 9.90 -5.15
C ARG A 19 -7.01 8.96 -4.30
N ARG A 20 -7.88 8.19 -4.95
CA ARG A 20 -8.65 7.13 -4.30
C ARG A 20 -8.02 5.79 -4.57
N VAL A 21 -7.76 5.03 -3.52
CA VAL A 21 -7.19 3.68 -3.63
C VAL A 21 -8.19 2.71 -3.02
N ARG A 22 -8.56 1.68 -3.78
CA ARG A 22 -9.39 0.59 -3.28
C ARG A 22 -8.55 -0.39 -2.47
N PHE A 23 -9.16 -1.02 -1.48
CA PHE A 23 -8.55 -2.09 -0.70
C PHE A 23 -9.44 -3.33 -0.72
N GLY A 24 -8.83 -4.50 -0.56
CA GLY A 24 -9.56 -5.76 -0.57
C GLY A 24 -10.30 -6.08 0.73
N PRO A 25 -11.06 -7.18 0.76
CA PRO A 25 -11.94 -7.55 1.88
C PRO A 25 -11.18 -7.81 3.19
N ASN A 26 -9.94 -8.29 3.11
CA ASN A 26 -9.10 -8.49 4.30
C ASN A 26 -8.78 -7.17 5.00
N THR A 27 -8.48 -6.13 4.23
CA THR A 27 -8.23 -4.78 4.75
C THR A 27 -9.53 -4.15 5.26
N ALA A 28 -10.65 -4.32 4.54
CA ALA A 28 -11.96 -3.84 4.96
C ALA A 28 -12.34 -4.43 6.34
N ARG A 29 -12.15 -5.73 6.52
CA ARG A 29 -12.41 -6.43 7.80
C ARG A 29 -11.49 -5.94 8.93
N ALA A 30 -10.21 -5.76 8.64
CA ALA A 30 -9.25 -5.25 9.62
C ALA A 30 -9.57 -3.81 10.05
N LEU A 31 -9.92 -2.93 9.10
CA LEU A 31 -10.33 -1.55 9.34
C LEU A 31 -11.63 -1.49 10.12
N SER A 32 -12.65 -2.26 9.74
CA SER A 32 -13.93 -2.32 10.45
C SER A 32 -13.75 -2.72 11.92
N ARG A 33 -12.94 -3.76 12.18
CA ARG A 33 -12.60 -4.18 13.54
C ARG A 33 -11.86 -3.08 14.31
N TYR A 34 -10.92 -2.41 13.65
CA TYR A 34 -10.15 -1.32 14.26
C TYR A 34 -11.06 -0.14 14.62
N LEU A 35 -11.89 0.33 13.70
CA LEU A 35 -12.80 1.46 13.91
C LEU A 35 -13.79 1.18 15.04
N ARG A 36 -14.34 -0.05 15.13
CA ARG A 36 -15.21 -0.47 16.23
C ARG A 36 -14.50 -0.41 17.59
N LEU A 37 -13.26 -0.89 17.68
CA LEU A 37 -12.48 -0.85 18.92
C LEU A 37 -12.04 0.58 19.28
N ARG A 38 -11.66 1.37 18.27
CA ARG A 38 -11.29 2.78 18.41
C ARG A 38 -12.45 3.59 18.97
N GLY A 39 -13.66 3.41 18.43
CA GLY A 39 -14.86 4.16 18.84
C GLY A 39 -15.31 3.93 20.30
N ARG A 40 -14.81 2.87 20.95
CA ARG A 40 -15.08 2.61 22.38
C ARG A 40 -14.15 3.36 23.33
N ARG A 41 -13.13 4.04 22.81
CA ARG A 41 -12.16 4.76 23.63
C ARG A 41 -12.65 6.18 23.89
N GLU A 42 -12.51 6.65 25.12
CA GLU A 42 -12.78 8.03 25.49
C GLU A 42 -11.94 9.01 24.64
N GLY A 43 -12.58 10.08 24.15
CA GLY A 43 -11.95 11.07 23.27
C GLY A 43 -11.83 10.68 21.79
N ALA A 44 -12.37 9.52 21.37
CA ALA A 44 -12.21 9.03 20.01
C ALA A 44 -13.04 9.80 18.97
N ALA A 45 -14.15 10.41 19.38
CA ALA A 45 -15.05 11.16 18.51
C ALA A 45 -14.44 12.51 18.10
N GLU A 46 -13.65 13.10 19.00
CA GLU A 46 -12.99 14.39 18.87
C GLU A 46 -11.66 14.29 18.12
N MET A 47 -11.17 13.08 17.88
CA MET A 47 -9.91 12.80 17.21
C MET A 47 -10.16 12.57 15.70
N PRO A 48 -9.78 13.50 14.81
CA PRO A 48 -9.99 13.30 13.36
C PRO A 48 -9.00 12.28 12.76
N GLN A 49 -7.85 12.05 13.38
CA GLN A 49 -6.85 11.12 12.87
C GLN A 49 -7.31 9.68 12.99
N LEU A 50 -7.20 8.93 11.89
CA LEU A 50 -7.59 7.51 11.84
C LEU A 50 -6.80 6.69 12.85
N TRP A 51 -5.46 6.77 12.78
CA TRP A 51 -4.57 5.98 13.62
C TRP A 51 -4.28 6.68 14.93
N VAL A 52 -4.69 6.05 16.03
CA VAL A 52 -4.43 6.52 17.39
C VAL A 52 -3.37 5.68 18.10
N SER A 53 -2.60 6.30 18.98
CA SER A 53 -1.61 5.62 19.80
C SER A 53 -2.29 4.69 20.82
N VAL A 54 -1.57 3.65 21.28
CA VAL A 54 -2.11 2.68 22.25
C VAL A 54 -2.28 3.32 23.63
N ARG A 55 -1.42 4.28 23.99
CA ARG A 55 -1.41 4.95 25.29
C ARG A 55 -1.94 6.37 25.14
N GLY A 56 -3.08 6.66 25.78
CA GLY A 56 -3.77 7.93 25.65
C GLY A 56 -4.46 8.10 24.29
N MET A 57 -5.31 9.11 24.20
CA MET A 57 -6.03 9.46 22.97
C MET A 57 -5.22 10.50 22.19
N SER A 58 -4.23 10.02 21.42
CA SER A 58 -3.34 10.88 20.62
C SER A 58 -3.06 10.28 19.25
N PRO A 59 -2.73 11.11 18.23
CA PRO A 59 -2.36 10.60 16.92
C PRO A 59 -1.15 9.67 16.95
N LEU A 60 -1.24 8.55 16.22
CA LEU A 60 -0.12 7.63 16.05
C LEU A 60 0.98 8.30 15.22
N ARG A 61 2.17 8.44 15.80
CA ARG A 61 3.34 9.01 15.11
C ARG A 61 3.98 7.99 14.15
N PRO A 62 4.66 8.44 13.08
CA PRO A 62 5.38 7.55 12.15
C PRO A 62 6.37 6.60 12.83
N ALA A 63 7.05 7.03 13.89
CA ALA A 63 7.93 6.18 14.69
C ALA A 63 7.20 4.96 15.28
N GLY A 64 5.96 5.14 15.73
CA GLY A 64 5.13 4.03 16.23
C GLY A 64 4.81 3.00 15.15
N ILE A 65 4.54 3.46 13.92
CA ILE A 65 4.36 2.58 12.76
C ILE A 65 5.65 1.80 12.47
N LYS A 66 6.80 2.47 12.44
CA LYS A 66 8.12 1.81 12.23
C LYS A 66 8.38 0.72 13.27
N VAL A 67 8.15 1.01 14.56
CA VAL A 67 8.30 0.03 15.64
C VAL A 67 7.34 -1.13 15.46
N ARG A 68 6.09 -0.88 15.07
CA ARG A 68 5.12 -1.95 14.86
C ARG A 68 5.50 -2.87 13.70
N LEU A 69 5.91 -2.29 12.57
CA LEU A 69 6.36 -3.06 11.40
C LEU A 69 7.61 -3.89 11.71
N LYS A 70 8.57 -3.34 12.45
CA LYS A 70 9.76 -4.09 12.91
C LYS A 70 9.37 -5.32 13.74
N ARG A 71 8.46 -5.14 14.72
CA ARG A 71 7.98 -6.24 15.56
C ARG A 71 7.22 -7.31 14.76
N LEU A 72 6.42 -6.89 13.78
CA LEU A 72 5.73 -7.83 12.88
C LEU A 72 6.73 -8.64 12.06
N GLY A 73 7.77 -8.00 11.52
CA GLY A 73 8.85 -8.69 10.82
C GLY A 73 9.54 -9.72 11.69
N GLN A 74 9.93 -9.34 12.91
CA GLN A 74 10.55 -10.25 13.88
C GLN A 74 9.67 -11.47 14.19
N ALA A 75 8.37 -11.25 14.43
CA ALA A 75 7.43 -12.33 14.72
C ALA A 75 7.22 -13.27 13.52
N ALA A 76 7.36 -12.76 12.30
CA ALA A 76 7.24 -13.54 11.07
C ALA A 76 8.57 -14.15 10.59
N GLY A 77 9.69 -13.92 11.30
CA GLY A 77 11.02 -14.31 10.82
C GLY A 77 11.48 -13.56 9.56
N VAL A 78 10.89 -12.38 9.29
CA VAL A 78 11.19 -11.56 8.11
C VAL A 78 11.99 -10.33 8.52
N GLU A 79 13.19 -10.22 7.98
CA GLU A 79 14.07 -9.08 8.22
C GLU A 79 13.69 -7.83 7.40
N HIS A 80 14.22 -6.68 7.80
CA HIS A 80 14.09 -5.41 7.07
C HIS A 80 12.64 -5.02 6.70
N VAL A 81 11.69 -5.22 7.62
CA VAL A 81 10.28 -4.83 7.40
C VAL A 81 10.07 -3.36 7.77
N TYR A 82 9.78 -2.54 6.76
CA TYR A 82 9.44 -1.12 6.89
C TYR A 82 8.42 -0.70 5.81
N ALA A 83 7.69 0.38 6.03
CA ALA A 83 6.53 0.77 5.20
C ALA A 83 6.86 0.90 3.71
N HIS A 84 8.05 1.41 3.39
CA HIS A 84 8.50 1.59 2.00
C HIS A 84 8.73 0.25 1.29
N ARG A 85 9.12 -0.82 2.01
CA ARG A 85 9.26 -2.16 1.43
C ARG A 85 7.93 -2.71 0.92
N TRP A 86 6.83 -2.46 1.63
CA TRP A 86 5.48 -2.84 1.16
C TRP A 86 5.10 -2.11 -0.14
N ARG A 87 5.52 -0.85 -0.30
CA ARG A 87 5.33 -0.11 -1.55
C ARG A 87 6.14 -0.70 -2.70
N HIS A 88 7.36 -1.18 -2.44
CA HIS A 88 8.14 -1.93 -3.43
C HIS A 88 7.46 -3.24 -3.80
N SER A 89 7.03 -4.03 -2.82
CA SER A 89 6.31 -5.29 -3.07
C SER A 89 5.05 -5.06 -3.91
N PHE A 90 4.24 -4.06 -3.58
CA PHE A 90 3.04 -3.75 -4.38
C PHE A 90 3.38 -3.41 -5.85
N ALA A 91 4.37 -2.55 -6.09
CA ALA A 91 4.78 -2.19 -7.46
C ALA A 91 5.38 -3.38 -8.22
N HIS A 92 6.10 -4.25 -7.53
CA HIS A 92 6.65 -5.48 -8.09
C HIS A 92 5.54 -6.46 -8.49
N GLU A 93 4.62 -6.78 -7.58
CA GLU A 93 3.46 -7.65 -7.85
C GLU A 93 2.59 -7.09 -8.98
N TRP A 94 2.34 -5.78 -9.01
CA TRP A 94 1.60 -5.13 -10.09
C TRP A 94 2.22 -5.40 -11.45
N LYS A 95 3.54 -5.27 -11.55
CA LYS A 95 4.27 -5.52 -12.81
C LYS A 95 4.34 -7.01 -13.16
N LEU A 96 4.49 -7.91 -12.17
CA LEU A 96 4.44 -9.36 -12.38
C LEU A 96 3.10 -9.78 -12.99
N LEU A 97 2.00 -9.20 -12.52
CA LEU A 97 0.66 -9.46 -13.05
C LEU A 97 0.38 -8.78 -14.41
N GLY A 98 1.38 -8.11 -15.00
CA GLY A 98 1.27 -7.43 -16.29
C GLY A 98 0.51 -6.10 -16.25
N GLY A 99 0.35 -5.50 -15.07
CA GLY A 99 -0.29 -4.20 -14.92
C GLY A 99 0.52 -3.09 -15.61
N ASN A 100 -0.17 -2.11 -16.20
CA ASN A 100 0.48 -1.01 -16.91
C ASN A 100 1.09 0.03 -15.96
N GLU A 101 2.10 0.76 -16.42
CA GLU A 101 2.82 1.74 -15.59
C GLU A 101 2.00 3.00 -15.28
N GLY A 102 1.13 3.43 -16.19
CA GLY A 102 0.30 4.64 -16.00
C GLY A 102 -0.67 4.50 -14.82
N ASP A 103 -1.39 3.39 -14.76
CA ASP A 103 -2.28 3.07 -13.64
C ASP A 103 -1.51 2.89 -12.33
N LEU A 104 -0.33 2.26 -12.39
CA LEU A 104 0.54 2.15 -11.22
C LEU A 104 0.95 3.54 -10.71
N MET A 105 1.26 4.48 -11.59
CA MET A 105 1.58 5.86 -11.20
C MET A 105 0.40 6.55 -10.54
N LEU A 106 -0.83 6.38 -11.06
CA LEU A 106 -2.04 6.94 -10.46
C LEU A 106 -2.27 6.39 -9.04
N LEU A 107 -2.17 5.08 -8.87
CA LEU A 107 -2.35 4.41 -7.56
C LEU A 107 -1.25 4.81 -6.55
N MET A 108 0.01 4.84 -7.02
CA MET A 108 1.17 5.10 -6.17
C MET A 108 1.39 6.59 -5.90
N GLY A 109 0.71 7.47 -6.63
CA GLY A 109 0.82 8.92 -6.51
C GLY A 109 2.14 9.45 -7.08
N TRP A 110 2.65 8.83 -8.14
CA TRP A 110 3.89 9.25 -8.79
C TRP A 110 3.61 10.23 -9.92
N SER A 111 4.42 11.30 -9.98
CA SER A 111 4.33 12.29 -11.06
C SER A 111 5.43 12.13 -12.11
N SER A 112 6.43 11.28 -11.86
CA SER A 112 7.52 10.96 -12.78
C SER A 112 7.44 9.49 -13.17
N ASP A 113 7.68 9.23 -14.45
CA ASP A 113 7.80 7.93 -15.10
C ASP A 113 9.07 7.17 -14.71
N GLU A 114 10.04 7.83 -14.06
CA GLU A 114 11.21 7.17 -13.46
C GLU A 114 10.80 6.25 -12.31
N MET A 115 9.73 6.61 -11.57
CA MET A 115 9.35 5.91 -10.35
C MET A 115 8.89 4.46 -10.58
N PRO A 116 8.00 4.16 -11.57
CA PRO A 116 7.72 2.78 -11.96
C PRO A 116 8.96 1.98 -12.33
N ARG A 117 9.93 2.60 -13.01
CA ARG A 117 11.19 1.93 -13.36
C ARG A 117 11.95 1.56 -12.10
N ARG A 118 12.24 2.55 -11.23
CA ARG A 118 12.95 2.37 -9.95
C ARG A 118 12.34 1.29 -9.06
N TYR A 119 11.00 1.28 -8.94
CA TYR A 119 10.30 0.32 -8.09
C TYR A 119 10.11 -1.05 -8.73
N GLY A 120 10.19 -1.12 -10.06
CA GLY A 120 10.12 -2.36 -10.83
C GLY A 120 11.47 -2.96 -11.17
N LEU A 121 12.60 -2.38 -10.74
CA LEU A 121 13.93 -2.88 -11.13
C LEU A 121 14.15 -4.33 -10.69
N SER A 122 13.67 -4.71 -9.50
CA SER A 122 13.76 -6.09 -9.04
C SER A 122 12.91 -7.01 -9.93
N ALA A 123 13.56 -8.03 -10.51
CA ALA A 123 13.01 -9.00 -11.46
C ALA A 123 12.52 -8.46 -12.81
N ALA A 124 13.02 -7.30 -13.27
CA ALA A 124 12.64 -6.77 -14.59
C ALA A 124 13.01 -7.71 -15.74
N ALA A 125 14.18 -8.34 -15.67
CA ALA A 125 14.66 -9.30 -16.67
C ALA A 125 13.81 -10.58 -16.69
N GLU A 126 13.53 -11.16 -15.52
CA GLU A 126 12.69 -12.36 -15.37
C GLU A 126 11.29 -12.13 -15.95
N ARG A 127 10.65 -10.99 -15.61
CA ARG A 127 9.34 -10.62 -16.19
C ARG A 127 9.36 -10.46 -17.69
N ALA A 128 10.44 -9.90 -18.25
CA ALA A 128 10.55 -9.74 -19.70
C ALA A 128 10.57 -11.10 -20.41
N GLN A 129 11.25 -12.08 -19.82
CA GLN A 129 11.26 -13.45 -20.34
C GLN A 129 9.88 -14.12 -20.23
N GLU A 130 9.21 -14.02 -19.09
CA GLU A 130 7.85 -14.57 -18.91
C GLU A 130 6.84 -13.95 -19.90
N LEU A 131 6.89 -12.63 -20.10
CA LEU A 131 6.01 -11.94 -21.05
C LEU A 131 6.32 -12.34 -22.50
N GLN A 132 7.59 -12.52 -22.84
CA GLN A 132 7.99 -12.98 -24.18
C GLN A 132 7.40 -14.35 -24.49
N LEU A 133 7.50 -15.30 -23.54
CA LEU A 133 6.89 -16.63 -23.67
C LEU A 133 5.36 -16.53 -23.80
N ARG A 134 4.72 -15.71 -22.97
CA ARG A 134 3.27 -15.53 -23.00
C ARG A 134 2.76 -14.92 -24.32
N PHE A 135 3.50 -14.00 -24.92
CA PHE A 135 3.09 -13.37 -26.17
C PHE A 135 3.39 -14.21 -27.40
N GLY A 136 4.38 -15.11 -27.34
CA GLY A 136 4.66 -16.08 -28.40
C GLY A 136 4.88 -15.43 -29.77
N ILE A 137 5.44 -14.21 -29.81
CA ILE A 137 5.46 -13.38 -31.03
C ILE A 137 6.16 -14.10 -32.19
N GLY A 138 7.23 -14.86 -31.91
CA GLY A 138 7.97 -15.64 -32.90
C GLY A 138 7.27 -16.91 -33.38
N GLU A 139 6.17 -17.33 -32.74
CA GLU A 139 5.35 -18.48 -33.15
C GLU A 139 4.12 -18.08 -33.97
N ARG A 140 3.92 -16.77 -34.19
CA ARG A 140 2.75 -16.21 -34.88
C ARG A 140 2.97 -16.01 -36.39
N PHE A 141 4.17 -16.28 -36.89
CA PHE A 141 4.59 -16.21 -38.28
C PHE A 141 5.38 -17.47 -38.63
#